data_AF-A0A497QGH0-F1
#
_entry.id   AF-A0A497QGH0-F1
#
_cell.length_a   1.000
_cell.length_b   1.000
_cell.length_c   1.000
_cell.angle_alpha   90.00
_cell.angle_beta   90.00
_cell.angle_gamma   90.00
#
_symmetry.space_group_name_H-M   'P 1'
#
loop_
_entity.id
_entity.type
_entity.pdbx_description
1 polymer ?
#
loop_
_entity_poly.entity_id
_entity_poly.type
_entity_poly.pdbx_seq_one_letter_code
_entity_poly.pdbx_strand_id
1 'polypeptide(L)'
;MEINEFINKNNIIAVVGVSTNRDKWGWKIYNELKYKGFLVYPINPKYDKINNDVCHPNLNSLPKKPDVVITIIPPEVTEKIVKQCKDLKINKVWMQPGSESEKAITFCKNNNIKIVFNACFVMDNLNKFNKIDSEKSKEELIEELKKEVENCKKCDLWKNREKPLVGDGNMHSKIMLIGESPGYYEDKQNKAFVGEAGKILDLLLEQVGLKREDIYITNVLKCHPPKNHNPNRQEINSCIGYLHRQIGIIKPKIIISLGKYATEEIFKKFGLPFSRISELHGKTFHANTEFRKIIILPSFHPAVACYHSRMIDTLKGDFKKLKRLINGEY
;
A
#
# COMPACT_ATOMS: atom_id res chain seq x y z
N MET A 1 4.52 3.21 -29.56
CA MET A 1 4.84 2.50 -28.31
C MET A 1 3.69 2.77 -27.36
N GLU A 2 2.98 1.74 -26.91
CA GLU A 2 1.87 1.96 -25.99
C GLU A 2 2.39 2.46 -24.65
N ILE A 3 1.67 3.39 -24.02
CA ILE A 3 2.00 3.94 -22.69
C ILE A 3 2.25 2.82 -21.65
N ASN A 4 1.55 1.68 -21.78
CA ASN A 4 1.67 0.50 -20.93
C ASN A 4 3.03 -0.22 -21.05
N GLU A 5 3.76 -0.07 -22.16
CA GLU A 5 5.12 -0.63 -22.31
C GLU A 5 6.18 0.23 -21.61
N PHE A 6 5.84 1.49 -21.28
CA PHE A 6 6.78 2.44 -20.69
C PHE A 6 7.00 2.19 -19.20
N ILE A 7 5.92 2.00 -18.44
CA ILE A 7 5.95 1.75 -16.99
C ILE A 7 5.16 0.48 -16.65
N ASN A 8 5.77 -0.43 -15.90
CA ASN A 8 5.17 -1.63 -15.34
C ASN A 8 5.50 -1.77 -13.83
N LYS A 9 4.81 -2.68 -13.13
CA LYS A 9 4.88 -2.83 -11.66
C LYS A 9 6.27 -3.20 -11.11
N ASN A 10 7.15 -3.76 -11.94
CA ASN A 10 8.50 -4.11 -11.55
C ASN A 10 9.48 -2.94 -11.68
N ASN A 11 9.07 -1.82 -12.29
CA ASN A 11 9.94 -0.67 -12.44
C ASN A 11 10.21 0.05 -11.12
N ILE A 12 11.47 0.41 -10.91
CA ILE A 12 11.90 1.41 -9.94
C ILE A 12 11.71 2.78 -10.57
N ILE A 13 10.93 3.64 -9.94
CA ILE A 13 10.59 4.97 -10.48
C ILE A 13 11.24 6.05 -9.64
N ALA A 14 11.84 7.04 -10.28
CA ALA A 14 12.25 8.29 -9.63
C ALA A 14 11.34 9.42 -10.08
N VAL A 15 10.72 10.13 -9.14
CA VAL A 15 9.91 11.32 -9.45
C VAL A 15 10.72 12.54 -9.07
N VAL A 16 11.06 13.38 -10.06
CA VAL A 16 11.85 14.59 -9.88
C VAL A 16 10.93 15.80 -9.81
N GLY A 17 11.07 16.60 -8.76
CA GLY A 17 10.19 17.75 -8.49
C GLY A 17 9.09 17.46 -7.46
N VAL A 18 9.25 16.42 -6.64
CA VAL A 18 8.29 16.13 -5.56
C VAL A 18 8.33 17.24 -4.51
N SER A 19 7.18 17.59 -3.95
CA SER A 19 7.02 18.71 -3.02
C SER A 19 6.15 18.29 -1.85
N THR A 20 6.31 18.88 -0.67
CA THR A 20 5.42 18.65 0.49
C THR A 20 4.06 19.34 0.35
N ASN A 21 3.96 20.35 -0.52
CA ASN A 21 2.68 20.99 -0.86
C ASN A 21 1.79 20.03 -1.65
N ARG A 22 0.59 19.75 -1.10
CA ARG A 22 -0.36 18.74 -1.60
C ARG A 22 -1.07 19.13 -2.90
N ASP A 23 -1.12 20.42 -3.22
CA ASP A 23 -1.78 20.93 -4.43
C ASP A 23 -0.90 20.74 -5.67
N LYS A 24 0.42 20.64 -5.49
CA LYS A 24 1.38 20.50 -6.58
C LYS A 24 1.37 19.09 -7.18
N TRP A 25 1.53 19.03 -8.50
CA TRP A 25 1.58 17.78 -9.26
C TRP A 25 2.68 16.82 -8.80
N GLY A 26 3.84 17.35 -8.39
CA GLY A 26 4.92 16.55 -7.81
C GLY A 26 4.47 15.69 -6.64
N TRP A 27 3.63 16.25 -5.75
CA TRP A 27 3.05 15.50 -4.65
C TRP A 27 2.04 14.46 -5.14
N LYS A 28 1.09 14.88 -5.98
CA LYS A 28 -0.01 14.02 -6.46
C LYS A 28 0.52 12.78 -7.19
N ILE A 29 1.43 12.95 -8.15
CA ILE A 29 2.01 11.85 -8.93
C ILE A 29 2.82 10.90 -8.05
N TYR A 30 3.66 11.45 -7.16
CA TYR A 30 4.46 10.65 -6.24
C TYR A 30 3.59 9.74 -5.36
N ASN A 31 2.57 10.33 -4.73
CA ASN A 31 1.69 9.59 -3.82
C ASN A 31 0.81 8.59 -4.55
N GLU A 32 0.33 8.92 -5.75
CA GLU A 32 -0.47 8.01 -6.58
C GLU A 32 0.33 6.77 -7.01
N LEU A 33 1.59 6.96 -7.43
CA LEU A 33 2.48 5.84 -7.76
C LEU A 33 2.78 4.96 -6.55
N LYS A 34 3.04 5.58 -5.38
CA LYS A 34 3.22 4.83 -4.12
C LYS A 34 1.95 4.07 -3.73
N TYR A 35 0.79 4.70 -3.85
CA TYR A 35 -0.51 4.10 -3.59
C TYR A 35 -0.76 2.88 -4.49
N LYS A 36 -0.41 2.98 -5.77
CA LYS A 36 -0.46 1.89 -6.74
C LYS A 36 0.62 0.82 -6.55
N GLY A 37 1.47 0.94 -5.52
CA GLY A 37 2.42 -0.10 -5.10
C GLY A 37 3.73 -0.15 -5.90
N PHE A 38 4.05 0.90 -6.65
CA PHE A 38 5.36 1.04 -7.29
C PHE A 38 6.45 1.31 -6.25
N LEU A 39 7.69 0.88 -6.53
CA LEU A 39 8.86 1.35 -5.78
C LEU A 39 9.25 2.72 -6.33
N VAL A 40 9.03 3.78 -5.55
CA VAL A 40 9.20 5.16 -6.00
C VAL A 40 10.16 5.91 -5.07
N TYR A 41 11.14 6.59 -5.65
CA TYR A 41 12.01 7.52 -4.95
C TYR A 41 11.61 8.98 -5.22
N PRO A 42 11.36 9.80 -4.18
CA PRO A 42 11.15 11.23 -4.35
C PRO A 42 12.50 11.94 -4.51
N ILE A 43 12.60 12.82 -5.52
CA ILE A 43 13.78 13.65 -5.76
C ILE A 43 13.41 15.12 -5.70
N ASN A 44 14.02 15.84 -4.75
CA ASN A 44 14.01 17.29 -4.65
C ASN A 44 15.10 17.75 -3.66
N PRO A 45 16.05 18.61 -4.05
CA PRO A 45 17.10 19.10 -3.16
C PRO A 45 16.61 20.02 -2.03
N LYS A 46 15.36 20.50 -2.08
CA LYS A 46 14.79 21.39 -1.05
C LYS A 46 14.25 20.66 0.17
N TYR A 47 14.11 19.34 0.11
CA TYR A 47 13.47 18.57 1.16
C TYR A 47 14.32 17.35 1.52
N ASP A 48 14.47 17.09 2.81
CA ASP A 48 15.13 15.86 3.30
C ASP A 48 14.18 14.66 3.31
N LYS A 49 12.87 14.92 3.42
CA LYS A 49 11.80 13.91 3.47
C LYS A 49 10.55 14.35 2.73
N ILE A 50 9.88 13.38 2.11
CA ILE A 50 8.53 13.50 1.58
C ILE A 50 7.72 12.38 2.24
N ASN A 51 6.67 12.74 2.98
CA ASN A 51 6.03 11.82 3.94
C ASN A 51 7.08 11.21 4.89
N ASN A 52 7.19 9.88 4.89
CA ASN A 52 8.15 9.11 5.68
C ASN A 52 9.32 8.58 4.83
N ASP A 53 9.36 8.91 3.54
CA ASP A 53 10.41 8.48 2.64
C ASP A 53 11.54 9.53 2.62
N VAL A 54 12.79 9.05 2.57
CA VAL A 54 13.96 9.92 2.37
C VAL A 54 13.84 10.56 0.99
N CYS A 55 13.93 11.88 0.94
CA CYS A 55 13.92 12.65 -0.29
C CYS A 55 15.36 12.88 -0.73
N HIS A 56 15.64 12.52 -1.98
CA HIS A 56 16.98 12.51 -2.51
C HIS A 56 17.25 13.83 -3.24
N PRO A 57 18.43 14.45 -3.09
CA PRO A 57 18.72 15.71 -3.76
C PRO A 57 18.89 15.59 -5.28
N ASN A 58 19.28 14.42 -5.79
CA ASN A 58 19.50 14.17 -7.23
C ASN A 58 19.45 12.67 -7.54
N LEU A 59 19.64 12.28 -8.81
CA LEU A 59 19.59 10.88 -9.23
C LEU A 59 20.76 10.04 -8.73
N ASN A 60 21.94 10.64 -8.52
CA ASN A 60 23.14 9.94 -8.06
C ASN A 60 23.06 9.51 -6.59
N SER A 61 22.24 10.18 -5.78
CA SER A 61 22.07 9.83 -4.37
C SER A 61 21.02 8.75 -4.11
N LEU A 62 20.41 8.19 -5.16
CA LEU A 62 19.45 7.11 -5.02
C LEU A 62 20.12 5.80 -4.60
N PRO A 63 19.51 5.02 -3.68
CA PRO A 63 20.07 3.76 -3.22
C PRO A 63 20.01 2.65 -4.27
N LYS A 64 19.12 2.79 -5.27
CA LYS A 64 19.01 1.90 -6.43
C LYS A 64 18.77 2.73 -7.67
N LYS A 65 19.41 2.34 -8.78
CA LYS A 65 19.19 2.96 -10.08
C LYS A 65 17.71 2.82 -10.49
N PRO A 66 17.01 3.91 -10.85
CA PRO A 66 15.65 3.83 -11.33
C PRO A 66 15.61 3.31 -12.77
N ASP A 67 14.55 2.58 -13.12
CA ASP A 67 14.26 2.19 -14.49
C ASP A 67 13.59 3.33 -15.26
N VAL A 68 12.81 4.17 -14.57
CA VAL A 68 12.06 5.28 -15.16
C VAL A 68 12.23 6.54 -14.32
N VAL A 69 12.50 7.66 -14.99
CA VAL A 69 12.52 9.00 -14.37
C VAL A 69 11.33 9.81 -14.85
N ILE A 70 10.55 10.35 -13.93
CA ILE A 70 9.42 11.24 -14.22
C ILE A 70 9.79 12.65 -13.80
N THR A 71 9.77 13.63 -14.72
CA THR A 71 10.13 15.03 -14.44
C THR A 71 8.89 15.90 -14.28
N ILE A 72 8.88 16.71 -13.23
CA ILE A 72 7.80 17.66 -12.86
C ILE A 72 8.46 18.96 -12.39
N ILE A 73 9.40 19.45 -13.21
CA ILE A 73 10.29 20.58 -12.93
C ILE A 73 10.37 21.46 -14.17
N PRO A 74 10.83 22.73 -14.05
CA PRO A 74 11.00 23.59 -15.20
C PRO A 74 11.89 23.00 -16.31
N PRO A 75 11.63 23.32 -17.60
CA PRO A 75 12.35 22.78 -18.76
C PRO A 75 13.88 22.86 -18.66
N GLU A 76 14.41 23.98 -18.18
CA GLU A 76 15.85 24.21 -18.03
C GLU A 76 16.50 23.29 -16.99
N VAL A 77 15.71 22.82 -16.01
CA VAL A 77 16.17 21.83 -15.03
C VAL A 77 16.04 20.42 -15.62
N THR A 78 14.99 20.15 -16.39
CA THR A 78 14.83 18.88 -17.12
C THR A 78 16.02 18.59 -18.03
N GLU A 79 16.57 19.60 -18.72
CA GLU A 79 17.78 19.46 -19.54
C GLU A 79 19.00 18.94 -18.77
N LYS A 80 19.12 19.28 -17.49
CA LYS A 80 20.20 18.78 -16.61
C LYS A 80 19.90 17.34 -16.16
N ILE A 81 18.63 17.03 -15.90
CA ILE A 81 18.20 15.69 -15.48
C ILE A 81 18.43 14.66 -16.59
N VAL A 82 18.11 14.96 -17.85
CA VAL A 82 18.32 14.00 -18.94
C VAL A 82 19.81 13.66 -19.17
N LYS A 83 20.71 14.60 -18.88
CA LYS A 83 22.16 14.36 -18.88
C LYS A 83 22.54 13.38 -17.77
N GLN A 84 22.06 13.60 -16.54
CA GLN A 84 22.24 12.64 -15.43
C GLN A 84 21.67 11.26 -15.78
N CYS A 85 20.52 11.19 -16.46
CA CYS A 85 19.96 9.92 -16.92
C CYS A 85 20.92 9.18 -17.86
N LYS A 86 21.54 9.88 -18.81
CA LYS A 86 22.56 9.28 -19.70
C LYS A 86 23.74 8.73 -18.90
N ASP A 87 24.32 9.54 -18.01
CA ASP A 87 25.51 9.19 -17.24
C ASP A 87 25.25 7.96 -16.34
N LEU A 88 24.05 7.88 -15.78
CA LEU A 88 23.59 6.77 -14.95
C LEU A 88 23.07 5.56 -15.75
N LYS A 89 23.06 5.62 -17.09
CA LYS A 89 22.49 4.58 -17.96
C LYS A 89 21.01 4.27 -17.61
N ILE A 90 20.23 5.32 -17.40
CA ILE A 90 18.77 5.30 -17.27
C ILE A 90 18.18 5.60 -18.65
N ASN A 91 17.39 4.68 -19.19
CA ASN A 91 16.97 4.70 -20.58
C ASN A 91 15.49 5.03 -20.79
N LYS A 92 14.76 5.42 -19.74
CA LYS A 92 13.35 5.86 -19.83
C LYS A 92 13.13 7.15 -19.05
N VAL A 93 12.65 8.18 -19.74
CA VAL A 93 12.26 9.47 -19.17
C VAL A 93 10.83 9.85 -19.55
N TRP A 94 10.01 10.21 -18.58
CA TRP A 94 8.68 10.77 -18.79
C TRP A 94 8.68 12.24 -18.37
N MET A 95 8.51 13.15 -19.33
CA MET A 95 8.33 14.57 -19.07
C MET A 95 6.84 14.85 -18.85
N GLN A 96 6.46 15.28 -17.64
CA GLN A 96 5.09 15.78 -17.44
C GLN A 96 4.87 17.09 -18.19
N PRO A 97 3.62 17.41 -18.55
CA PRO A 97 3.25 18.70 -19.09
C PRO A 97 3.83 19.87 -18.27
N GLY A 98 4.57 20.74 -18.95
CA GLY A 98 5.28 21.87 -18.36
C GLY A 98 6.72 21.58 -17.95
N SER A 99 7.23 20.37 -18.19
CA SER A 99 8.64 20.01 -17.95
C SER A 99 9.43 19.71 -19.23
N GLU A 100 8.78 19.73 -20.38
CA GLU A 100 9.36 19.46 -21.69
C GLU A 100 10.32 20.57 -22.14
N SER A 101 11.43 20.18 -22.77
CA SER A 101 12.33 21.07 -23.51
C SER A 101 12.70 20.40 -24.83
N GLU A 102 12.72 21.16 -25.94
CA GLU A 102 13.19 20.66 -27.23
C GLU A 102 14.63 20.14 -27.15
N LYS A 103 15.48 20.82 -26.37
CA LYS A 103 16.87 20.39 -26.14
C LYS A 103 16.90 19.06 -25.39
N ALA A 104 16.06 18.90 -24.35
CA ALA A 104 16.00 17.66 -23.59
C ALA A 104 15.46 16.49 -24.42
N ILE A 105 14.42 16.73 -25.23
CA ILE A 105 13.84 15.73 -26.14
C ILE A 105 14.87 15.28 -27.18
N THR A 106 15.54 16.23 -27.84
CA THR A 106 16.58 15.95 -28.84
C THR A 106 17.74 15.19 -28.22
N PHE A 107 18.17 15.60 -27.02
CA PHE A 107 19.21 14.90 -26.27
C PHE A 107 18.81 13.45 -25.96
N CYS A 108 17.58 13.20 -25.50
CA CYS A 108 17.09 11.85 -25.25
C CYS A 108 17.13 10.98 -26.52
N LYS A 109 16.63 11.50 -27.65
CA LYS A 109 16.65 10.79 -28.95
C LYS A 109 18.08 10.42 -29.38
N ASN A 110 19.01 11.37 -29.31
CA ASN A 110 20.40 11.16 -29.73
C ASN A 110 21.18 10.20 -28.81
N ASN A 111 20.66 9.91 -27.61
CA ASN A 111 21.32 9.06 -26.62
C ASN A 111 20.53 7.78 -26.32
N ASN A 112 19.61 7.38 -27.20
CA ASN A 112 18.79 6.16 -27.05
C ASN A 112 18.01 6.09 -25.72
N ILE A 113 17.60 7.24 -25.19
CA ILE A 113 16.70 7.33 -24.04
C ILE A 113 15.27 7.36 -24.57
N LYS A 114 14.49 6.33 -24.26
CA LYS A 114 13.05 6.30 -24.56
C LYS A 114 12.37 7.42 -23.80
N ILE A 115 11.58 8.23 -24.51
CA ILE A 115 10.97 9.42 -23.95
C ILE A 115 9.45 9.43 -24.17
N VAL A 116 8.72 9.87 -23.16
CA VAL A 116 7.30 10.24 -23.23
C VAL A 116 7.18 11.71 -22.82
N PHE A 117 6.43 12.50 -23.59
CA PHE A 117 6.20 13.93 -23.37
C PHE A 117 4.85 14.32 -24.01
N ASN A 118 4.28 15.48 -23.65
CA ASN A 118 2.91 15.89 -24.04
C ASN A 118 1.83 14.89 -23.61
N ALA A 119 2.14 14.07 -22.60
CA ALA A 119 1.22 13.11 -22.01
C ALA A 119 1.21 13.31 -20.50
N CYS A 120 0.03 13.54 -19.93
CA CYS A 120 -0.15 13.65 -18.49
C CYS A 120 -0.18 12.23 -17.91
N PHE A 121 0.76 11.91 -17.03
CA PHE A 121 0.78 10.61 -16.36
C PHE A 121 -0.49 10.37 -15.52
N VAL A 122 -1.09 11.45 -15.03
CA VAL A 122 -2.36 11.35 -14.31
C VAL A 122 -3.51 11.20 -15.31
N MET A 123 -3.77 12.12 -16.25
CA MET A 123 -4.94 11.97 -17.13
C MET A 123 -4.86 10.76 -18.09
N ASP A 124 -3.71 10.54 -18.73
CA ASP A 124 -3.59 9.54 -19.81
C ASP A 124 -3.38 8.12 -19.28
N ASN A 125 -2.76 8.01 -18.11
CA ASN A 125 -2.55 6.73 -17.43
C ASN A 125 -3.66 6.46 -16.39
N LEU A 126 -4.26 7.45 -15.71
CA LEU A 126 -5.50 7.22 -14.96
C LEU A 126 -6.62 6.79 -15.89
N ASN A 127 -6.82 7.40 -17.07
CA ASN A 127 -7.93 6.98 -17.92
C ASN A 127 -7.76 5.55 -18.49
N LYS A 128 -6.54 5.05 -18.69
CA LYS A 128 -6.30 3.66 -19.14
C LYS A 128 -6.21 2.64 -18.00
N PHE A 129 -5.57 2.96 -16.88
CA PHE A 129 -5.65 2.12 -15.67
C PHE A 129 -7.09 2.10 -15.13
N ASN A 130 -7.80 3.22 -15.13
CA ASN A 130 -9.22 3.26 -14.77
C ASN A 130 -10.08 2.56 -15.82
N LYS A 131 -9.81 2.60 -17.14
CA LYS A 131 -10.58 1.79 -18.11
C LYS A 131 -10.39 0.29 -17.90
N ILE A 132 -9.14 -0.16 -17.76
CA ILE A 132 -8.81 -1.58 -17.55
C ILE A 132 -9.30 -2.06 -16.17
N ASP A 133 -9.19 -1.25 -15.11
CA ASP A 133 -9.70 -1.58 -13.77
C ASP A 133 -11.21 -1.31 -13.61
N SER A 134 -11.85 -0.50 -14.47
CA SER A 134 -13.30 -0.23 -14.42
C SER A 134 -14.14 -1.33 -15.06
N GLU A 135 -13.55 -2.10 -15.98
CA GLU A 135 -14.19 -3.26 -16.60
C GLU A 135 -13.91 -4.55 -15.82
N LYS A 136 -12.78 -4.61 -15.09
CA LYS A 136 -12.44 -5.77 -14.26
C LYS A 136 -13.35 -5.91 -13.04
N SER A 137 -13.84 -7.12 -12.86
CA SER A 137 -14.49 -7.56 -11.63
C SER A 137 -13.52 -7.49 -10.43
N LYS A 138 -14.06 -7.46 -9.21
CA LYS A 138 -13.22 -7.50 -8.00
C LYS A 138 -12.39 -8.78 -7.93
N GLU A 139 -12.97 -9.86 -8.42
CA GLU A 139 -12.39 -11.19 -8.53
C GLU A 139 -11.10 -11.15 -9.35
N GLU A 140 -11.17 -10.56 -10.55
CA GLU A 140 -10.00 -10.40 -11.42
C GLU A 140 -8.91 -9.55 -10.75
N LEU A 141 -9.29 -8.43 -10.13
CA LEU A 141 -8.34 -7.54 -9.45
C LEU A 141 -7.66 -8.21 -8.26
N ILE A 142 -8.39 -9.01 -7.47
CA ILE A 142 -7.82 -9.79 -6.37
C ILE A 142 -6.94 -10.92 -6.88
N GLU A 143 -7.32 -11.58 -7.96
CA GLU A 143 -6.55 -12.66 -8.56
C GLU A 143 -5.21 -12.17 -9.14
N GLU A 144 -5.21 -11.01 -9.80
CA GLU A 144 -3.98 -10.34 -10.22
C GLU A 144 -3.10 -9.97 -9.03
N LEU A 145 -3.71 -9.44 -7.96
CA LEU A 145 -3.00 -9.12 -6.73
C LEU A 145 -2.37 -10.37 -6.10
N LYS A 146 -3.06 -11.50 -6.12
CA LYS A 146 -2.54 -12.78 -5.60
C LYS A 146 -1.30 -13.20 -6.37
N LYS A 147 -1.37 -13.23 -7.70
CA LYS A 147 -0.23 -13.56 -8.57
C LYS A 147 0.96 -12.64 -8.35
N GLU A 148 0.72 -11.35 -8.15
CA GLU A 148 1.78 -10.38 -7.83
C GLU A 148 2.45 -10.66 -6.47
N VAL A 149 1.67 -11.03 -5.45
CA VAL A 149 2.18 -11.31 -4.11
C VAL A 149 2.93 -12.65 -4.07
N GLU A 150 2.44 -13.67 -4.75
CA GLU A 150 3.11 -14.97 -4.90
C GLU A 150 4.53 -14.83 -5.47
N ASN A 151 4.68 -13.95 -6.46
CA ASN A 151 5.96 -13.65 -7.11
C ASN A 151 6.78 -12.55 -6.43
N CYS A 152 6.26 -11.95 -5.35
CA CYS A 152 6.89 -10.77 -4.73
C CYS A 152 8.23 -11.10 -4.07
N LYS A 153 9.26 -10.30 -4.39
CA LYS A 153 10.61 -10.36 -3.79
C LYS A 153 11.07 -9.00 -3.23
N LYS A 154 10.14 -8.12 -2.86
CA LYS A 154 10.43 -6.74 -2.42
C LYS A 154 11.14 -6.63 -1.06
N CYS A 155 11.05 -7.66 -0.20
CA CYS A 155 11.73 -7.75 1.10
C CYS A 155 12.11 -9.20 1.43
N ASP A 156 13.08 -9.41 2.32
CA ASP A 156 13.68 -10.74 2.56
C ASP A 156 12.74 -11.82 3.12
N LEU A 157 11.52 -11.46 3.56
CA LEU A 157 10.51 -12.42 3.99
C LEU A 157 10.13 -13.43 2.91
N TRP A 158 10.30 -13.10 1.63
CA TRP A 158 10.06 -14.03 0.53
C TRP A 158 10.94 -15.28 0.58
N LYS A 159 12.12 -15.20 1.21
CA LYS A 159 13.10 -16.30 1.27
C LYS A 159 12.66 -17.45 2.18
N ASN A 160 11.80 -17.15 3.17
CA ASN A 160 11.44 -18.10 4.23
C ASN A 160 9.96 -18.51 4.22
N ARG A 161 9.12 -17.83 3.44
CA ARG A 161 7.70 -18.18 3.32
C ARG A 161 7.52 -19.48 2.55
N GLU A 162 6.53 -20.28 2.94
CA GLU A 162 6.01 -21.37 2.12
C GLU A 162 4.95 -20.83 1.16
N LYS A 163 3.92 -20.15 1.67
CA LYS A 163 2.89 -19.49 0.86
C LYS A 163 2.52 -18.13 1.45
N PRO A 164 2.56 -17.04 0.65
CA PRO A 164 2.10 -15.77 1.16
C PRO A 164 0.57 -15.78 1.33
N LEU A 165 0.10 -15.23 2.45
CA LEU A 165 -1.32 -15.03 2.71
C LEU A 165 -1.74 -13.65 2.20
N VAL A 166 -2.39 -13.63 1.05
CA VAL A 166 -2.89 -12.40 0.42
C VAL A 166 -4.11 -11.91 1.18
N GLY A 167 -5.08 -12.78 1.41
CA GLY A 167 -6.30 -12.54 2.16
C GLY A 167 -7.22 -13.76 2.09
N ASP A 168 -8.23 -13.78 2.95
CA ASP A 168 -9.14 -14.90 3.17
C ASP A 168 -10.57 -14.38 3.40
N GLY A 169 -11.58 -15.21 3.17
CA GLY A 169 -12.99 -14.85 3.30
C GLY A 169 -13.58 -14.12 2.09
N ASN A 170 -14.62 -13.32 2.33
CA ASN A 170 -15.50 -12.79 1.29
C ASN A 170 -15.07 -11.40 0.79
N MET A 171 -14.62 -11.33 -0.46
CA MET A 171 -14.13 -10.10 -1.08
C MET A 171 -15.21 -9.03 -1.36
N HIS A 172 -16.49 -9.39 -1.23
CA HIS A 172 -17.62 -8.47 -1.34
C HIS A 172 -18.09 -7.91 0.00
N SER A 173 -17.50 -8.40 1.10
CA SER A 173 -17.86 -8.00 2.46
C SER A 173 -17.73 -6.49 2.67
N LYS A 174 -18.62 -5.96 3.52
CA LYS A 174 -18.52 -4.58 4.03
C LYS A 174 -17.62 -4.47 5.25
N ILE A 175 -17.11 -5.58 5.77
CA ILE A 175 -16.26 -5.64 6.95
C ILE A 175 -14.92 -6.23 6.54
N MET A 176 -13.85 -5.50 6.85
CA MET A 176 -12.50 -5.95 6.60
C MET A 176 -11.74 -6.02 7.92
N LEU A 177 -11.19 -7.19 8.22
CA LEU A 177 -10.35 -7.43 9.39
C LEU A 177 -8.88 -7.46 8.95
N ILE A 178 -8.05 -6.71 9.67
CA ILE A 178 -6.65 -6.51 9.31
C ILE A 178 -5.77 -6.85 10.51
N GLY A 179 -5.01 -7.93 10.40
CA GLY A 179 -3.97 -8.33 11.35
C GLY A 179 -2.57 -7.84 10.97
N GLU A 180 -1.58 -8.38 11.66
CA GLU A 180 -0.19 -7.95 11.55
C GLU A 180 0.56 -8.68 10.43
N SER A 181 0.69 -10.00 10.56
CA SER A 181 1.41 -10.88 9.64
C SER A 181 0.88 -12.31 9.75
N PRO A 182 1.13 -13.18 8.76
CA PRO A 182 0.81 -14.61 8.86
C PRO A 182 1.69 -15.28 9.93
N GLY A 183 1.11 -16.20 10.69
CA GLY A 183 1.86 -17.12 11.55
C GLY A 183 2.32 -18.37 10.79
N TYR A 184 2.91 -19.30 11.53
CA TYR A 184 3.45 -20.54 10.96
C TYR A 184 2.39 -21.39 10.24
N TYR A 185 1.22 -21.57 10.85
CA TYR A 185 0.17 -22.41 10.26
C TYR A 185 -0.51 -21.70 9.07
N GLU A 186 -0.64 -20.38 9.13
CA GLU A 186 -1.16 -19.56 8.05
C GLU A 186 -0.25 -19.63 6.81
N ASP A 187 1.07 -19.61 6.99
CA ASP A 187 2.06 -19.73 5.91
C ASP A 187 1.98 -21.09 5.19
N LYS A 188 1.71 -22.16 5.94
CA LYS A 188 1.55 -23.51 5.37
C LYS A 188 0.22 -23.71 4.65
N GLN A 189 -0.85 -23.23 5.27
CA GLN A 189 -2.21 -23.52 4.83
C GLN A 189 -2.79 -22.48 3.87
N ASN A 190 -2.15 -21.31 3.76
CA ASN A 190 -2.67 -20.15 3.03
C ASN A 190 -4.12 -19.80 3.45
N LYS A 191 -4.36 -19.83 4.77
CA LYS A 191 -5.62 -19.45 5.41
C LYS A 191 -5.32 -18.52 6.57
N ALA A 192 -6.15 -17.51 6.77
CA ALA A 192 -5.89 -16.52 7.79
C ALA A 192 -6.31 -17.05 9.18
N PHE A 193 -5.54 -16.73 10.23
CA PHE A 193 -5.92 -17.02 11.61
C PHE A 193 -6.34 -18.49 11.82
N VAL A 194 -5.47 -19.44 11.53
CA VAL A 194 -5.70 -20.89 11.72
C VAL A 194 -5.00 -21.44 12.96
N GLY A 195 -4.12 -20.67 13.61
CA GLY A 195 -3.51 -21.01 14.90
C GLY A 195 -4.40 -20.72 16.12
N GLU A 196 -3.79 -20.69 17.32
CA GLU A 196 -4.50 -20.43 18.60
C GLU A 196 -5.20 -19.06 18.64
N ALA A 197 -4.54 -18.01 18.13
CA ALA A 197 -5.15 -16.70 17.98
C ALA A 197 -6.38 -16.74 17.05
N GLY A 198 -6.41 -17.69 16.12
CA GLY A 198 -7.52 -17.93 15.23
C GLY A 198 -8.75 -18.51 15.92
N LYS A 199 -8.56 -19.47 16.83
CA LYS A 199 -9.65 -20.01 17.65
C LYS A 199 -10.31 -18.92 18.50
N ILE A 200 -9.49 -18.01 19.03
CA ILE A 200 -10.01 -16.84 19.76
C ILE A 200 -10.80 -15.92 18.82
N LEU A 201 -10.28 -15.66 17.62
CA LEU A 201 -10.99 -14.86 16.63
C LEU A 201 -12.34 -15.50 16.26
N ASP A 202 -12.39 -16.81 16.07
CA ASP A 202 -13.63 -17.54 15.77
C ASP A 202 -14.69 -17.34 16.85
N LEU A 203 -14.30 -17.49 18.13
CA LEU A 203 -15.18 -17.24 19.26
C LEU A 203 -15.70 -15.79 19.31
N LEU A 204 -14.85 -14.81 18.98
CA LEU A 204 -15.23 -13.40 18.93
C LEU A 204 -16.21 -13.10 17.79
N LEU A 205 -16.00 -13.71 16.62
CA LEU A 205 -16.89 -13.59 15.45
C LEU A 205 -18.25 -14.24 15.72
N GLU A 206 -18.26 -15.45 16.26
CA GLU A 206 -19.48 -16.20 16.59
C GLU A 206 -20.36 -15.41 17.57
N GLN A 207 -19.76 -14.81 18.60
CA GLN A 207 -20.48 -13.99 19.58
C GLN A 207 -21.24 -12.82 18.94
N VAL A 208 -20.71 -12.25 17.85
CA VAL A 208 -21.34 -11.14 17.14
C VAL A 208 -22.25 -11.59 16.00
N GLY A 209 -22.39 -12.90 15.80
CA GLY A 209 -23.19 -13.49 14.73
C GLY A 209 -22.53 -13.37 13.35
N LEU A 210 -21.20 -13.29 13.31
CA LEU A 210 -20.42 -13.29 12.07
C LEU A 210 -19.72 -14.64 11.90
N LYS A 211 -19.59 -15.06 10.64
CA LYS A 211 -18.71 -16.13 10.21
C LYS A 211 -17.55 -15.56 9.40
N ARG A 212 -16.51 -16.36 9.17
CA ARG A 212 -15.38 -15.97 8.31
C ARG A 212 -15.81 -15.64 6.87
N GLU A 213 -16.84 -16.31 6.37
CA GLU A 213 -17.46 -16.06 5.06
C GLU A 213 -18.24 -14.74 4.97
N ASP A 214 -18.53 -14.08 6.09
CA ASP A 214 -19.19 -12.77 6.11
C ASP A 214 -18.20 -11.62 6.02
N ILE A 215 -16.90 -11.88 6.20
CA ILE A 215 -15.85 -10.86 6.32
C ILE A 215 -14.69 -11.11 5.37
N TYR A 216 -13.90 -10.07 5.11
CA TYR A 216 -12.62 -10.21 4.43
C TYR A 216 -11.48 -10.06 5.45
N ILE A 217 -10.58 -11.04 5.52
CA ILE A 217 -9.48 -11.09 6.48
C ILE A 217 -8.15 -10.94 5.74
N THR A 218 -7.27 -10.07 6.21
CA THR A 218 -5.90 -9.97 5.68
C THR A 218 -4.94 -9.42 6.74
N ASN A 219 -3.69 -9.19 6.37
CA ASN A 219 -2.62 -8.69 7.24
C ASN A 219 -1.86 -7.51 6.61
N VAL A 220 -1.12 -6.76 7.42
CA VAL A 220 -0.18 -5.73 6.93
C VAL A 220 0.92 -6.38 6.08
N LEU A 221 1.57 -7.41 6.62
CA LEU A 221 2.52 -8.23 5.87
C LEU A 221 1.80 -9.42 5.23
N LYS A 222 2.22 -9.82 4.02
CA LYS A 222 1.68 -11.01 3.33
C LYS A 222 2.52 -12.26 3.53
N CYS A 223 3.68 -12.16 4.17
CA CYS A 223 4.63 -13.26 4.34
C CYS A 223 4.91 -13.46 5.83
N HIS A 224 5.09 -14.71 6.26
CA HIS A 224 5.41 -15.05 7.63
C HIS A 224 6.84 -14.61 8.01
N PRO A 225 7.01 -13.80 9.08
CA PRO A 225 8.32 -13.44 9.58
C PRO A 225 9.05 -14.63 10.24
N PRO A 226 10.33 -14.88 9.92
CA PRO A 226 11.11 -15.92 10.58
C PRO A 226 11.04 -15.80 12.11
N LYS A 227 10.84 -16.93 12.78
CA LYS A 227 10.70 -16.99 14.26
C LYS A 227 9.56 -16.11 14.81
N ASN A 228 8.57 -15.74 14.00
CA ASN A 228 7.47 -14.83 14.38
C ASN A 228 7.98 -13.48 14.92
N HIS A 229 9.04 -12.91 14.34
CA HIS A 229 9.50 -11.58 14.77
C HIS A 229 8.46 -10.50 14.46
N ASN A 230 8.49 -9.43 15.25
CA ASN A 230 7.64 -8.27 15.01
C ASN A 230 8.05 -7.55 13.71
N PRO A 231 7.11 -7.15 12.85
CA PRO A 231 7.38 -6.43 11.61
C PRO A 231 8.30 -5.22 11.80
N ASN A 232 9.31 -5.11 10.94
CA ASN A 232 10.12 -3.89 10.86
C ASN A 232 9.57 -2.92 9.80
N ARG A 233 10.04 -1.66 9.84
CA ARG A 233 9.55 -0.63 8.91
C ARG A 233 9.88 -0.92 7.45
N GLN A 234 11.00 -1.56 7.16
CA GLN A 234 11.38 -1.91 5.79
C GLN A 234 10.42 -2.95 5.21
N GLU A 235 10.11 -4.01 5.97
CA GLU A 235 9.15 -5.05 5.61
C GLU A 235 7.75 -4.44 5.36
N ILE A 236 7.28 -3.62 6.30
CA ILE A 236 5.98 -2.94 6.19
C ILE A 236 5.95 -2.06 4.93
N ASN A 237 6.92 -1.16 4.77
CA ASN A 237 6.95 -0.24 3.63
C ASN A 237 7.02 -0.98 2.28
N SER A 238 7.64 -2.16 2.25
CA SER A 238 7.72 -3.00 1.05
C SER A 238 6.42 -3.72 0.73
N CYS A 239 5.58 -3.99 1.74
CA CYS A 239 4.37 -4.83 1.61
C CYS A 239 3.05 -4.03 1.63
N ILE A 240 3.03 -2.86 2.28
CA ILE A 240 1.81 -2.10 2.60
C ILE A 240 0.99 -1.70 1.36
N GLY A 241 1.65 -1.52 0.20
CA GLY A 241 0.98 -1.23 -1.06
C GLY A 241 -0.05 -2.29 -1.47
N TYR A 242 0.17 -3.57 -1.11
CA TYR A 242 -0.81 -4.63 -1.36
C TYR A 242 -2.08 -4.43 -0.51
N LEU A 243 -1.92 -4.09 0.77
CA LEU A 243 -3.06 -3.81 1.64
C LEU A 243 -3.86 -2.60 1.16
N HIS A 244 -3.19 -1.54 0.72
CA HIS A 244 -3.85 -0.34 0.18
C HIS A 244 -4.73 -0.68 -1.03
N ARG A 245 -4.21 -1.49 -1.95
CA ARG A 245 -4.96 -1.97 -3.12
C ARG A 245 -6.15 -2.82 -2.69
N GLN A 246 -5.98 -3.72 -1.73
CA GLN A 246 -7.11 -4.51 -1.20
C GLN A 246 -8.22 -3.61 -0.65
N ILE A 247 -7.88 -2.61 0.17
CA ILE A 247 -8.89 -1.66 0.68
C ILE A 247 -9.64 -0.97 -0.49
N GLY A 248 -8.91 -0.57 -1.54
CA GLY A 248 -9.49 0.03 -2.74
C GLY A 248 -10.36 -0.91 -3.59
N ILE A 249 -10.03 -2.20 -3.65
CA ILE A 249 -10.80 -3.22 -4.39
C ILE A 249 -12.02 -3.66 -3.58
N ILE A 250 -11.83 -4.02 -2.31
CA ILE A 250 -12.88 -4.54 -1.42
C ILE A 250 -13.91 -3.44 -1.09
N LYS A 251 -13.45 -2.20 -0.90
CA LYS A 251 -14.27 -1.03 -0.54
C LYS A 251 -15.13 -1.30 0.72
N PRO A 252 -14.51 -1.67 1.85
CA PRO A 252 -15.25 -1.96 3.08
C PRO A 252 -15.96 -0.71 3.62
N LYS A 253 -17.01 -0.91 4.42
CA LYS A 253 -17.63 0.15 5.25
C LYS A 253 -16.98 0.22 6.63
N ILE A 254 -16.55 -0.92 7.18
CA ILE A 254 -15.94 -1.05 8.50
C ILE A 254 -14.59 -1.75 8.34
N ILE A 255 -13.54 -1.19 8.95
CA ILE A 255 -12.24 -1.82 9.13
C ILE A 255 -12.04 -2.09 10.61
N ILE A 256 -11.79 -3.34 10.98
CA ILE A 256 -11.33 -3.71 12.32
C ILE A 256 -9.84 -4.07 12.27
N SER A 257 -9.00 -3.26 12.90
CA SER A 257 -7.54 -3.45 12.92
C SER A 257 -7.12 -4.13 14.22
N LEU A 258 -6.41 -5.24 14.11
CA LEU A 258 -6.03 -6.09 15.23
C LEU A 258 -4.57 -5.84 15.63
N GLY A 259 -4.39 -5.24 16.79
CA GLY A 259 -3.08 -4.96 17.37
C GLY A 259 -2.45 -3.65 16.91
N LYS A 260 -1.23 -3.41 17.41
CA LYS A 260 -0.49 -2.15 17.23
C LYS A 260 -0.20 -1.86 15.76
N TYR A 261 0.46 -2.79 15.07
CA TYR A 261 0.99 -2.55 13.72
C TYR A 261 -0.12 -2.35 12.68
N ALA A 262 -1.18 -3.17 12.73
CA ALA A 262 -2.34 -3.00 11.86
C ALA A 262 -3.02 -1.64 12.10
N THR A 263 -3.23 -1.27 13.36
CA THR A 263 -3.86 0.00 13.72
C THR A 263 -3.01 1.19 13.27
N GLU A 264 -1.70 1.16 13.52
CA GLU A 264 -0.78 2.23 13.15
C GLU A 264 -0.76 2.47 11.64
N GLU A 265 -0.64 1.42 10.82
CA GLU A 265 -0.59 1.60 9.37
C GLU A 265 -1.94 2.02 8.78
N ILE A 266 -3.06 1.55 9.33
CA ILE A 266 -4.39 2.04 8.93
C ILE A 266 -4.60 3.50 9.31
N PHE A 267 -4.20 3.90 10.52
CA PHE A 267 -4.28 5.28 10.95
C PHE A 267 -3.43 6.19 10.07
N LYS A 268 -2.19 5.80 9.80
CA LYS A 268 -1.29 6.50 8.88
C LYS A 268 -1.87 6.61 7.47
N LYS A 269 -2.47 5.55 6.93
CA LYS A 269 -3.15 5.58 5.62
C LYS A 269 -4.22 6.67 5.56
N PHE A 270 -4.96 6.86 6.64
CA PHE A 270 -6.09 7.79 6.71
C PHE A 270 -5.76 9.13 7.40
N GLY A 271 -4.49 9.38 7.72
CA GLY A 271 -4.06 10.62 8.36
C GLY A 271 -4.54 10.79 9.80
N LEU A 272 -4.85 9.68 10.50
CA LEU A 272 -5.26 9.68 11.90
C LEU A 272 -4.02 9.58 12.81
N PRO A 273 -3.99 10.28 13.96
CA PRO A 273 -2.87 10.20 14.90
C PRO A 273 -2.89 8.88 15.67
N PHE A 274 -1.77 8.17 15.69
CA PHE A 274 -1.59 6.96 16.46
C PHE A 274 -0.86 7.26 17.78
N SER A 275 -1.40 6.82 18.93
CA SER A 275 -0.74 6.87 20.24
C SER A 275 -0.33 5.47 20.73
N ARG A 276 -1.21 4.78 21.44
CA ARG A 276 -1.02 3.42 21.97
C ARG A 276 -2.27 2.60 21.73
N ILE A 277 -2.11 1.31 21.43
CA ILE A 277 -3.26 0.42 21.20
C ILE A 277 -4.20 0.36 22.42
N SER A 278 -3.65 0.41 23.64
CA SER A 278 -4.41 0.45 24.89
C SER A 278 -5.29 1.68 25.06
N GLU A 279 -5.01 2.78 24.37
CA GLU A 279 -5.82 4.00 24.43
C GLU A 279 -6.83 4.07 23.28
N LEU A 280 -6.57 3.35 22.20
CA LEU A 280 -7.34 3.42 20.95
C LEU A 280 -8.35 2.27 20.80
N HIS A 281 -8.08 1.11 21.40
CA HIS A 281 -8.94 -0.06 21.24
C HIS A 281 -10.38 0.22 21.69
N GLY A 282 -11.34 -0.35 20.97
CA GLY A 282 -12.75 -0.17 21.25
C GLY A 282 -13.28 1.25 20.99
N LYS A 283 -12.47 2.21 20.55
CA LYS A 283 -12.96 3.52 20.10
C LYS A 283 -13.21 3.49 18.59
N THR A 284 -14.20 4.26 18.15
CA THR A 284 -14.58 4.33 16.74
C THR A 284 -14.00 5.58 16.11
N PHE A 285 -13.31 5.39 14.99
CA PHE A 285 -12.73 6.47 14.21
C PHE A 285 -13.37 6.51 12.83
N HIS A 286 -13.37 7.68 12.22
CA HIS A 286 -13.96 7.88 10.91
C HIS A 286 -12.93 8.43 9.95
N ALA A 287 -12.94 7.93 8.72
CA ALA A 287 -12.10 8.43 7.65
C ALA A 287 -12.91 8.55 6.36
N ASN A 288 -12.49 9.46 5.50
CA ASN A 288 -13.04 9.59 4.15
C ASN A 288 -12.13 8.83 3.18
N THR A 289 -12.76 8.08 2.28
CA THR A 289 -12.12 7.48 1.12
C THR A 289 -12.73 8.08 -0.15
N GLU A 290 -12.11 7.84 -1.29
CA GLU A 290 -12.64 8.28 -2.59
C GLU A 290 -14.02 7.68 -2.93
N PHE A 291 -14.42 6.59 -2.26
CA PHE A 291 -15.65 5.86 -2.57
C PHE A 291 -16.71 5.87 -1.46
N ARG A 292 -16.36 6.24 -0.21
CA ARG A 292 -17.29 6.47 0.92
C ARG A 292 -16.57 6.93 2.20
N LYS A 293 -17.34 7.34 3.20
CA LYS A 293 -16.91 7.37 4.60
C LYS A 293 -16.78 5.93 5.13
N ILE A 294 -15.70 5.64 5.83
CA ILE A 294 -15.43 4.36 6.49
C ILE A 294 -15.32 4.54 8.00
N ILE A 295 -15.63 3.47 8.73
CA ILE A 295 -15.47 3.37 10.18
C ILE A 295 -14.26 2.48 10.46
N ILE A 296 -13.40 2.91 11.37
CA ILE A 296 -12.21 2.17 11.81
C ILE A 296 -12.37 1.87 13.29
N LEU A 297 -12.31 0.59 13.64
CA LEU A 297 -12.40 0.09 15.01
C LEU A 297 -11.10 -0.65 15.36
N PRO A 298 -10.17 -0.01 16.08
CA PRO A 298 -9.01 -0.72 16.61
C PRO A 298 -9.43 -1.71 17.69
N SER A 299 -8.78 -2.86 17.71
CA SER A 299 -8.87 -3.84 18.81
C SER A 299 -7.49 -4.42 19.11
N PHE A 300 -7.33 -5.05 20.26
CA PHE A 300 -6.12 -5.83 20.53
C PHE A 300 -6.00 -7.02 19.57
N HIS A 301 -4.78 -7.51 19.38
CA HIS A 301 -4.59 -8.73 18.59
C HIS A 301 -5.09 -9.95 19.37
N PRO A 302 -5.87 -10.89 18.78
CA PRO A 302 -6.42 -12.05 19.49
C PRO A 302 -5.37 -12.88 20.26
N ALA A 303 -4.13 -12.92 19.75
CA ALA A 303 -3.01 -13.59 20.41
C ALA A 303 -2.75 -13.13 21.85
N VAL A 304 -3.12 -11.90 22.24
CA VAL A 304 -2.93 -11.44 23.64
C VAL A 304 -3.73 -12.28 24.63
N ALA A 305 -4.89 -12.80 24.22
CA ALA A 305 -5.75 -13.63 25.06
C ALA A 305 -5.29 -15.09 25.13
N CYS A 306 -4.36 -15.54 24.27
CA CYS A 306 -3.70 -16.83 24.40
C CYS A 306 -2.78 -16.89 25.63
N TYR A 307 -2.22 -15.75 26.04
CA TYR A 307 -1.30 -15.65 27.17
C TYR A 307 -1.94 -15.01 28.40
N HIS A 308 -2.97 -14.18 28.21
CA HIS A 308 -3.67 -13.47 29.27
C HIS A 308 -5.18 -13.66 29.12
N SER A 309 -5.72 -14.72 29.73
CA SER A 309 -7.14 -15.10 29.60
C SER A 309 -8.11 -13.94 29.89
N ARG A 310 -7.80 -13.06 30.85
CA ARG A 310 -8.60 -11.87 31.18
C ARG A 310 -8.78 -10.88 30.02
N MET A 311 -7.89 -10.88 29.03
CA MET A 311 -8.01 -10.02 27.85
C MET A 311 -9.16 -10.44 26.94
N ILE A 312 -9.69 -11.67 27.09
CA ILE A 312 -10.79 -12.14 26.27
C ILE A 312 -12.02 -11.24 26.43
N ASP A 313 -12.33 -10.80 27.65
CA ASP A 313 -13.52 -9.96 27.90
C ASP A 313 -13.36 -8.57 27.28
N THR A 314 -12.14 -8.04 27.26
CA THR A 314 -11.82 -6.80 26.55
C THR A 314 -12.06 -6.94 25.04
N LEU A 315 -11.58 -8.03 24.44
CA LEU A 315 -11.80 -8.32 23.02
C LEU A 315 -13.29 -8.51 22.71
N LYS A 316 -14.01 -9.24 23.56
CA LYS A 316 -15.47 -9.40 23.45
C LYS A 316 -16.19 -8.05 23.50
N GLY A 317 -15.74 -7.13 24.34
CA GLY A 317 -16.26 -5.77 24.42
C GLY A 317 -16.06 -4.99 23.12
N ASP A 318 -14.88 -5.09 22.51
CA ASP A 318 -14.59 -4.46 21.21
C ASP A 318 -15.45 -5.06 20.09
N PHE A 319 -15.60 -6.39 20.05
CA PHE A 319 -16.44 -7.05 19.04
C PHE A 319 -17.93 -6.75 19.27
N LYS A 320 -18.40 -6.60 20.51
CA LYS A 320 -19.77 -6.11 20.76
C LYS A 320 -20.00 -4.74 20.16
N LYS A 321 -18.99 -3.85 20.16
CA LYS A 321 -19.07 -2.56 19.43
C LYS A 321 -19.12 -2.77 17.92
N LEU A 322 -18.34 -3.70 17.38
CA LEU A 322 -18.45 -4.10 15.96
C LEU A 322 -19.90 -4.50 15.61
N LYS A 323 -20.57 -5.32 16.44
CA LYS A 323 -21.98 -5.70 16.23
C LYS A 323 -22.91 -4.48 16.16
N ARG A 324 -22.77 -3.53 17.09
CA ARG A 324 -23.55 -2.28 17.10
C ARG A 324 -23.34 -1.49 15.81
N LEU A 325 -22.09 -1.36 15.35
CA LEU A 325 -21.76 -0.67 14.10
C LEU A 325 -22.37 -1.36 12.87
N ILE A 326 -22.41 -2.69 12.84
CA ILE A 326 -23.06 -3.45 11.76
C ILE A 326 -24.57 -3.15 11.72
N ASN A 327 -25.20 -3.02 12.89
CA ASN A 327 -26.61 -2.66 13.02
C ASN A 327 -26.90 -1.17 12.76
N GLY A 328 -25.88 -0.33 12.56
CA GLY A 328 -26.04 1.11 12.40
C GLY A 328 -26.29 1.87 13.70
N GLU A 329 -25.98 1.27 14.85
CA GLU A 329 -26.05 1.90 16.17
C GLU A 329 -24.71 2.59 16.46
N TYR A 330 -24.74 3.93 16.60
CA TYR A 330 -23.54 4.75 16.88
C TYR A 330 -23.37 5.04 18.37
#